data_AF-A0A833GDI6-F1
#
_entry.id   AF-A0A833GDI6-F1
#
_cell.length_a   1.000
_cell.length_b   1.000
_cell.length_c   1.000
_cell.angle_alpha   90.00
_cell.angle_beta   90.00
_cell.angle_gamma   90.00
#
_symmetry.space_group_name_H-M   'P 1'
#
loop_
_entity.id
_entity.type
_entity.pdbx_description
1 polymer ?
#
loop_
_entity_poly.entity_id
_entity_poly.type
_entity_poly.pdbx_seq_one_letter_code
_entity_poly.pdbx_strand_id
1 'polypeptide(L)'
;MKKKLPRLRSDRAAERFVAQADLTQYGLSDMKEARFAFAPKAARINMRLSPALLKAIKATAARSGIPYQRFIRQTLEKAVTARKAS
;
A
#
# COMPACT_ATOMS: atom_id res chain seq x y z
N MET A 1 -9.12 5.09 29.82
CA MET A 1 -8.83 5.89 28.60
C MET A 1 -7.60 5.32 27.94
N LYS A 2 -7.57 5.16 26.60
CA LYS A 2 -6.39 4.65 25.90
C LYS A 2 -5.35 5.75 25.70
N LYS A 3 -4.06 5.41 25.81
CA LYS A 3 -2.92 6.32 25.63
C LYS A 3 -2.81 6.74 24.15
N LYS A 4 -2.32 7.95 23.89
CA LYS A 4 -1.98 8.37 22.52
C LYS A 4 -0.69 7.71 22.07
N LEU A 5 -0.60 7.34 20.79
CA LEU A 5 0.63 6.83 20.20
C LEU A 5 1.75 7.90 20.29
N PRO A 6 2.96 7.54 20.72
CA PRO A 6 4.07 8.47 20.76
C PRO A 6 4.54 8.80 19.34
N ARG A 7 5.12 10.00 19.18
CA ARG A 7 5.74 10.41 17.92
C ARG A 7 7.11 9.75 17.80
N LEU A 8 7.20 8.74 16.93
CA LEU A 8 8.43 8.00 16.63
C LEU A 8 9.17 8.69 15.49
N ARG A 9 10.47 9.00 15.68
CA ARG A 9 11.27 9.80 14.73
C ARG A 9 12.16 8.97 13.80
N SER A 10 12.18 7.65 13.96
CA SER A 10 12.92 6.73 13.10
C SER A 10 12.31 5.34 13.13
N ASP A 11 12.58 4.55 12.08
CA ASP A 11 12.12 3.17 11.98
C ASP A 11 12.66 2.32 13.14
N ARG A 12 13.93 2.47 13.49
CA ARG A 12 14.54 1.79 14.64
C ARG A 12 13.87 2.13 15.97
N ALA A 13 13.40 3.37 16.13
CA ALA A 13 12.64 3.76 17.33
C ALA A 13 11.24 3.13 17.33
N ALA A 14 10.61 3.01 16.17
CA ALA A 14 9.34 2.34 16.02
C ALA A 14 9.44 0.84 16.31
N GLU A 15 10.47 0.16 15.78
CA GLU A 15 10.74 -1.26 16.04
C GLU A 15 10.89 -1.54 17.53
N ARG A 16 11.73 -0.74 18.21
CA ARG A 16 11.93 -0.87 19.66
C ARG A 16 10.64 -0.63 20.45
N PHE A 17 9.86 0.37 20.06
CA PHE A 17 8.59 0.66 20.71
C PHE A 17 7.61 -0.50 20.57
N VAL A 18 7.43 -1.03 19.36
CA VAL A 18 6.52 -2.16 19.12
C VAL A 18 6.97 -3.42 19.85
N ALA A 19 8.28 -3.66 19.94
CA ALA A 19 8.83 -4.83 20.62
C ALA A 19 8.64 -4.81 22.15
N GLN A 20 8.56 -3.61 22.75
CA GLN A 20 8.57 -3.44 24.20
C GLN A 20 7.24 -2.97 24.77
N ALA A 21 6.42 -2.27 23.98
CA ALA A 21 5.17 -1.68 24.44
C ALA A 21 4.00 -2.65 24.30
N ASP A 22 3.14 -2.68 25.32
CA ASP A 22 1.81 -3.29 25.21
C ASP A 22 0.89 -2.36 24.38
N LEU A 23 0.66 -2.75 23.13
CA LEU A 23 -0.13 -1.98 22.17
C LEU A 23 -1.62 -1.91 22.52
N THR A 24 -2.14 -2.80 23.38
CA THR A 24 -3.56 -2.79 23.77
C THR A 24 -3.94 -1.53 24.55
N GLN A 25 -2.95 -0.90 25.19
CA GLN A 25 -3.09 0.32 25.96
C GLN A 25 -3.23 1.59 25.10
N TYR A 26 -2.97 1.51 23.79
CA TYR A 26 -2.92 2.66 22.89
C TYR A 26 -4.18 2.78 22.01
N GLY A 27 -4.56 4.02 21.71
CA GLY A 27 -5.63 4.32 20.75
C GLY A 27 -5.13 4.15 19.32
N LEU A 28 -5.57 3.07 18.65
CA LEU A 28 -5.16 2.73 17.28
C LEU A 28 -6.17 3.18 16.21
N SER A 29 -7.22 3.90 16.57
CA SER A 29 -8.35 4.23 15.67
C SER A 29 -7.95 5.04 14.43
N ASP A 30 -6.85 5.80 14.49
CA ASP A 30 -6.34 6.58 13.36
C ASP A 30 -5.40 5.77 12.44
N MET A 31 -5.08 4.52 12.81
CA MET A 31 -4.21 3.68 11.99
C MET A 31 -4.94 3.20 10.73
N LYS A 32 -4.26 3.29 9.59
CA LYS A 32 -4.74 2.78 8.31
C LYS A 32 -4.05 1.46 7.99
N GLU A 33 -4.80 0.51 7.46
CA GLU A 33 -4.26 -0.75 6.97
C GLU A 33 -3.17 -0.48 5.92
N ALA A 34 -1.93 -0.91 6.21
CA ALA A 34 -0.83 -0.86 5.25
C ALA A 34 -0.65 -2.25 4.64
N ARG A 35 -1.00 -2.39 3.35
CA ARG A 35 -0.70 -3.61 2.59
C ARG A 35 0.73 -3.55 2.06
N PHE A 36 1.63 -4.19 2.78
CA PHE A 36 2.97 -4.47 2.29
C PHE A 36 2.89 -5.64 1.30
N ALA A 37 3.33 -5.43 0.06
CA ALA A 37 3.43 -6.51 -0.92
C ALA A 37 4.66 -7.36 -0.60
N PHE A 38 4.49 -8.36 0.27
CA PHE A 38 5.56 -9.27 0.73
C PHE A 38 5.95 -10.35 -0.29
N ALA A 39 5.15 -10.58 -1.34
CA ALA A 39 5.47 -11.57 -2.36
C ALA A 39 6.57 -11.04 -3.33
N PRO A 40 7.59 -11.86 -3.65
CA PRO A 40 8.58 -11.51 -4.67
C PRO A 40 7.85 -11.21 -6.00
N LYS A 41 8.19 -10.07 -6.62
CA LYS A 41 7.61 -9.63 -7.91
C LYS A 41 8.21 -10.41 -9.08
N ALA A 42 8.16 -11.74 -9.03
CA ALA A 42 8.84 -12.63 -9.97
C ALA A 42 8.04 -12.87 -11.26
N ALA A 43 6.71 -12.84 -11.21
CA ALA A 43 5.86 -13.07 -12.38
C ALA A 43 5.77 -11.82 -13.27
N ARG A 44 5.85 -12.02 -14.59
CA ARG A 44 5.74 -10.96 -15.61
C ARG A 44 4.46 -11.12 -16.42
N ILE A 45 3.84 -10.00 -16.77
CA ILE A 45 2.72 -9.95 -17.73
C ILE A 45 3.24 -9.24 -18.99
N ASN A 46 3.12 -9.89 -20.14
CA ASN A 46 3.38 -9.29 -21.45
C ASN A 46 2.05 -9.13 -22.18
N MET A 47 1.67 -7.90 -22.51
CA MET A 47 0.41 -7.61 -23.20
C MET A 47 0.55 -6.43 -24.16
N ARG A 48 -0.29 -6.41 -25.20
CA ARG A 48 -0.42 -5.26 -26.10
C ARG A 48 -1.48 -4.31 -25.58
N LEU A 49 -1.22 -3.01 -25.68
CA LEU A 49 -2.14 -1.94 -25.32
C LEU A 49 -2.23 -0.98 -26.50
N SER A 50 -3.39 -0.35 -26.70
CA SER A 50 -3.47 0.76 -27.64
C SER A 50 -2.60 1.93 -27.14
N PRO A 51 -2.01 2.74 -28.06
CA PRO A 51 -1.24 3.92 -27.66
C PRO A 51 -2.04 4.89 -26.79
N ALA A 52 -3.34 5.06 -27.09
CA ALA A 52 -4.25 5.90 -26.32
C ALA A 52 -4.41 5.40 -24.86
N LEU A 53 -4.58 4.09 -24.67
CA LEU A 53 -4.70 3.50 -23.34
C LEU A 53 -3.40 3.65 -22.53
N LEU A 54 -2.24 3.39 -23.14
CA LEU A 54 -0.96 3.58 -22.47
C LEU A 54 -0.75 5.03 -22.02
N LYS A 55 -1.13 6.01 -22.87
CA LYS A 55 -1.10 7.43 -22.53
C LYS A 55 -2.00 7.75 -21.33
N ALA A 56 -3.23 7.24 -21.33
CA ALA A 56 -4.19 7.45 -20.25
C ALA A 56 -3.72 6.85 -18.91
N ILE A 57 -3.11 5.66 -18.94
CA ILE A 57 -2.52 5.02 -17.74
C ILE A 57 -1.40 5.91 -17.19
N LYS A 58 -0.46 6.36 -18.03
CA LYS A 58 0.65 7.22 -17.59
C LYS A 58 0.15 8.53 -16.98
N ALA A 59 -0.82 9.19 -17.60
CA ALA A 59 -1.40 10.42 -17.08
C ALA A 59 -2.10 10.21 -15.72
N THR A 60 -2.84 9.11 -15.57
CA THR A 60 -3.54 8.80 -14.32
C THR A 60 -2.56 8.48 -13.19
N ALA A 61 -1.50 7.74 -13.48
CA ALA A 61 -0.45 7.44 -12.52
C ALA A 61 0.30 8.71 -12.08
N ALA A 62 0.59 9.62 -13.01
CA ALA A 62 1.22 10.91 -12.71
C ALA A 62 0.34 11.78 -11.78
N ARG A 63 -0.98 11.88 -12.06
CA ARG A 63 -1.93 12.55 -11.16
C ARG A 63 -1.98 11.93 -9.76
N SER A 64 -1.68 10.64 -9.65
CA SER A 64 -1.66 9.90 -8.38
C SER A 64 -0.29 9.91 -7.71
N GLY A 65 0.72 10.59 -8.27
CA GLY A 65 2.08 10.66 -7.71
C GLY A 65 2.83 9.33 -7.66
N ILE A 66 2.48 8.35 -8.51
CA ILE A 66 3.10 7.02 -8.50
C ILE A 66 3.60 6.58 -9.88
N PRO A 67 4.63 5.72 -9.95
CA PRO A 67 5.06 5.14 -11.23
C PRO A 67 3.92 4.37 -11.92
N TYR A 68 3.82 4.48 -13.25
CA TYR A 68 2.71 3.86 -14.00
C TYR A 68 2.64 2.33 -13.86
N GLN A 69 3.78 1.65 -13.70
CA GLN A 69 3.82 0.21 -13.42
C GLN A 69 3.21 -0.12 -12.04
N ARG A 70 3.44 0.74 -11.03
CA ARG A 70 2.83 0.61 -9.70
C ARG A 70 1.32 0.79 -9.78
N PHE A 71 0.88 1.77 -10.56
CA PHE A 71 -0.54 2.01 -10.82
C PHE A 71 -1.20 0.78 -11.47
N ILE A 72 -0.62 0.24 -12.55
CA ILE A 72 -1.14 -0.96 -13.23
C ILE A 72 -1.30 -2.12 -12.24
N ARG A 73 -0.25 -2.39 -11.44
CA ARG A 73 -0.28 -3.46 -10.45
C ARG A 73 -1.40 -3.28 -9.43
N GLN A 74 -1.55 -2.08 -8.86
CA GLN A 74 -2.59 -1.78 -7.88
C GLN A 74 -4.00 -1.90 -8.47
N THR A 75 -4.18 -1.49 -9.72
CA THR A 75 -5.47 -1.64 -10.43
C THR A 75 -5.83 -3.11 -10.62
N LEU A 76 -4.88 -3.94 -11.05
CA LEU A 76 -5.09 -5.39 -11.19
C LEU A 76 -5.39 -6.06 -9.84
N GLU A 77 -4.63 -5.71 -8.80
CA GLU A 77 -4.82 -6.21 -7.44
C GLU A 77 -6.23 -5.87 -6.92
N LYS A 78 -6.66 -4.61 -7.07
CA LYS A 78 -8.03 -4.19 -6.70
C LYS A 78 -9.10 -4.97 -7.46
N ALA A 79 -8.93 -5.17 -8.76
CA ALA A 79 -9.91 -5.89 -9.58
C ALA A 79 -10.09 -7.35 -9.13
N VAL A 80 -9.00 -8.05 -8.80
CA VAL A 80 -9.09 -9.46 -8.35
C VAL A 80 -9.51 -9.62 -6.89
N THR A 81 -9.17 -8.65 -6.02
CA THR A 81 -9.60 -8.68 -4.62
C THR A 81 -11.07 -8.28 -4.46
N ALA A 82 -11.55 -7.28 -5.19
CA ALA A 82 -12.95 -6.86 -5.13
C ALA A 82 -13.90 -7.98 -5.52
N ARG A 83 -13.53 -8.80 -6.51
CA ARG A 83 -14.33 -9.95 -6.97
C ARG A 83 -14.39 -11.11 -5.96
N LYS A 84 -13.47 -11.19 -4.99
CA LYS A 84 -13.48 -12.23 -3.95
C LYS A 84 -14.41 -11.89 -2.77
N ALA A 85 -14.82 -10.64 -2.65
CA ALA A 85 -15.70 -10.16 -1.57
C ALA A 85 -17.19 -10.19 -1.94
N SER A 86 -17.51 -10.67 -3.15
CA SER A 86 -18.85 -10.78 -3.75
C SER A 86 -19.12 -12.23 -4.12
#